data_AF-A0A929GUL7-F1
#
_entry.id   AF-A0A929GUL7-F1
#
_cell.length_a   1.000
_cell.length_b   1.000
_cell.length_c   1.000
_cell.angle_alpha   90.00
_cell.angle_beta   90.00
_cell.angle_gamma   90.00
#
_symmetry.space_group_name_H-M   'P 1'
#
loop_
_entity.id
_entity.type
_entity.pdbx_description
1 polymer ?
#
loop_
_entity_poly.entity_id
_entity_poly.type
_entity_poly.pdbx_seq_one_letter_code
_entity_poly.pdbx_strand_id
1 'polypeptide(L)'
;MVLPNTNEEQAVFPLDRLREKLGNKEVILRDKKISVSVSIGIASVSDSEDDEAEAIHRADQVMYAAKRTGRNRAVCCELELPIKCYSAIRFCELKERRIPLLITGTLPMLRKFCRFL
;
A
#
# COMPACT_ATOMS: atom_id res chain seq x y z
N MET A 1 7.27 5.38 12.51
CA MET A 1 8.59 4.76 12.27
C MET A 1 9.17 5.44 11.04
N VAL A 2 10.42 5.90 11.08
CA VAL A 2 11.06 6.56 9.94
C VAL A 2 12.01 5.56 9.28
N LEU A 3 11.94 5.46 7.94
CA LEU A 3 12.78 4.58 7.14
C LEU A 3 13.64 5.44 6.20
N PRO A 4 14.95 5.61 6.49
CA PRO A 4 15.82 6.42 5.64
C PRO A 4 16.06 5.74 4.29
N ASN A 5 16.24 6.54 3.23
CA ASN A 5 16.57 6.06 1.88
C ASN A 5 15.62 4.96 1.36
N THR A 6 14.35 5.01 1.77
CA THR A 6 13.36 3.97 1.47
C THR A 6 12.12 4.64 0.91
N ASN A 7 11.73 4.26 -0.31
CA ASN A 7 10.46 4.71 -0.88
C ASN A 7 9.29 3.87 -0.36
N GLU A 8 8.06 4.27 -0.69
CA GLU A 8 6.85 3.62 -0.17
C GLU A 8 6.76 2.13 -0.55
N GLU A 9 7.10 1.79 -1.79
CA GLU A 9 7.07 0.41 -2.29
C GLU A 9 8.03 -0.50 -1.53
N GLN A 10 9.25 0.00 -1.29
CA GLN A 10 10.27 -0.69 -0.51
C GLN A 10 9.90 -0.81 0.97
N ALA A 11 9.18 0.18 1.51
CA ALA A 11 8.76 0.22 2.90
C ALA A 11 7.65 -0.80 3.21
N VAL A 12 6.81 -1.18 2.23
CA VAL A 12 5.67 -2.06 2.52
C VAL A 12 6.13 -3.43 3.04
N PHE A 13 7.07 -4.07 2.35
CA PHE A 13 7.50 -5.43 2.72
C PHE A 13 8.02 -5.55 4.18
N PRO A 14 8.97 -4.72 4.66
CA PRO A 14 9.42 -4.80 6.04
C PRO A 14 8.32 -4.42 7.04
N LEU A 15 7.40 -3.52 6.67
CA LEU A 15 6.27 -3.13 7.52
C LEU A 15 5.19 -4.22 7.61
N ASP A 16 4.93 -4.95 6.53
CA ASP A 16 4.00 -6.08 6.54
C ASP A 16 4.57 -7.23 7.37
N ARG A 17 5.88 -7.48 7.27
CA ARG A 17 6.58 -8.42 8.16
C ARG A 17 6.48 -8.01 9.63
N LEU A 18 6.58 -6.72 9.93
CA LEU A 18 6.38 -6.20 11.29
C LEU A 18 4.95 -6.44 11.77
N ARG A 19 3.95 -6.18 10.92
CA ARG A 19 2.54 -6.45 11.20
C ARG A 19 2.31 -7.91 11.55
N GLU A 20 2.84 -8.85 10.76
CA GLU A 20 2.69 -10.29 11.04
C GLU A 20 3.35 -10.69 12.35
N LYS A 21 4.57 -10.19 12.62
CA LYS A 21 5.27 -10.45 13.88
C LYS A 21 4.50 -9.96 15.10
N LEU A 22 3.82 -8.82 14.99
CA LEU A 22 2.97 -8.29 16.05
C LEU A 22 1.67 -9.08 16.18
N GLY A 23 1.04 -9.44 15.05
CA GLY A 23 -0.18 -10.24 15.01
C GLY A 23 -0.04 -11.64 15.60
N ASN A 24 1.15 -12.23 15.48
CA ASN A 24 1.45 -13.57 15.99
C ASN A 24 1.85 -13.57 17.48
N LYS A 25 1.95 -12.41 18.13
CA LYS A 25 2.25 -12.32 19.57
C LYS A 25 0.96 -12.25 20.37
N GLU A 26 0.86 -13.12 21.36
CA GLU A 26 -0.16 -13.02 22.39
C GLU A 26 0.24 -11.95 23.41
N VAL A 27 -0.67 -11.03 23.71
CA VAL A 27 -0.49 -10.05 24.79
C VAL A 27 -1.28 -10.51 25.99
N ILE A 28 -0.60 -10.64 27.14
CA ILE A 28 -1.25 -11.01 28.40
C ILE A 28 -1.69 -9.72 29.11
N LEU A 29 -2.99 -9.57 29.34
CA LEU A 29 -3.57 -8.47 30.09
C LEU A 29 -4.52 -9.01 31.15
N ARG A 30 -4.22 -8.80 32.44
CA ARG A 30 -5.04 -9.28 33.57
C ARG A 30 -5.38 -10.77 33.45
N ASP A 31 -4.34 -11.58 33.23
CA ASP A 31 -4.41 -13.04 33.05
C ASP A 31 -5.22 -13.53 31.84
N LYS A 32 -5.62 -12.63 30.93
CA LYS A 32 -6.26 -12.96 29.66
C LYS A 32 -5.29 -12.79 28.51
N LYS A 33 -5.29 -13.77 27.61
CA LYS A 33 -4.58 -13.70 26.32
C LYS A 33 -5.41 -12.91 25.33
N ILE A 34 -4.81 -11.89 24.74
CA ILE A 34 -5.44 -11.01 23.75
C ILE A 34 -4.59 -11.03 22.48
N SER A 35 -5.25 -11.24 21.35
CA SER A 35 -4.64 -11.05 20.03
C SER A 35 -4.78 -9.59 19.62
N VAL A 36 -3.66 -8.98 19.21
CA VAL A 36 -3.63 -7.61 18.70
C VAL A 36 -3.22 -7.62 17.24
N SER A 37 -3.68 -6.64 16.47
CA SER A 37 -3.23 -6.43 15.10
C SER A 37 -2.99 -4.94 14.86
N VAL A 38 -2.18 -4.64 13.84
CA VAL A 38 -1.85 -3.26 13.48
C VAL A 38 -2.22 -2.99 12.03
N SER A 39 -2.64 -1.76 11.75
CA SER A 39 -2.80 -1.25 10.39
C SER A 39 -1.78 -0.13 10.22
N ILE A 40 -1.08 -0.11 9.10
CA ILE A 40 0.09 0.75 8.89
C ILE A 40 -0.15 1.57 7.62
N GLY A 41 -0.05 2.89 7.75
CA GLY A 41 0.00 3.81 6.62
C GLY A 41 1.43 4.24 6.34
N ILE A 42 1.76 4.36 5.05
CA ILE A 42 3.11 4.64 4.57
C ILE A 42 3.00 5.89 3.69
N ALA A 43 3.90 6.85 3.92
CA ALA A 43 4.07 8.03 3.10
C ALA A 43 5.57 8.29 2.92
N SER A 44 6.00 8.65 1.71
CA SER A 44 7.36 9.16 1.48
C SER A 44 7.46 10.63 1.86
N VAL A 45 8.59 11.01 2.46
CA VAL A 45 8.97 12.41 2.70
C VAL A 45 9.85 12.87 1.54
N SER A 46 9.56 14.03 0.96
CA SER A 46 10.40 14.67 -0.05
C SER A 46 10.98 15.98 0.50
N ASP A 47 12.29 16.18 0.31
CA ASP A 47 13.03 17.35 0.84
C ASP A 47 12.54 18.69 0.26
N SER A 48 11.80 18.67 -0.86
CA SER A 48 11.35 19.85 -1.58
C SER A 48 9.90 20.24 -1.34
N GLU A 49 9.06 19.34 -0.82
CA GLU A 49 7.60 19.55 -0.79
C GLU A 49 6.97 19.36 0.59
N ASP A 50 7.65 18.74 1.56
CA ASP A 50 7.03 18.32 2.81
C ASP A 50 7.60 19.01 4.05
N ASP A 51 6.72 19.66 4.83
CA ASP A 51 6.94 19.83 6.27
C ASP A 51 6.74 18.45 6.96
N GLU A 52 7.46 18.21 8.07
CA GLU A 52 7.36 16.95 8.83
C GLU A 52 5.90 16.63 9.21
N ALA A 53 5.13 17.66 9.54
CA ALA A 53 3.71 17.54 9.88
C ALA A 53 2.87 17.03 8.70
N GLU A 54 3.17 17.44 7.47
CA GLU A 54 2.43 17.07 6.27
C GLU A 54 2.68 15.60 5.90
N ALA A 55 3.93 15.15 5.99
CA ALA A 55 4.26 13.74 5.80
C ALA A 55 3.57 12.82 6.83
N ILE A 56 3.51 13.23 8.10
CA ILE A 56 2.78 12.50 9.14
C ILE A 56 1.28 12.48 8.83
N HIS A 57 0.72 13.61 8.39
CA HIS A 57 -0.69 13.69 8.03
C HIS A 57 -1.06 12.74 6.89
N ARG A 58 -0.26 12.71 5.82
CA ARG A 58 -0.45 11.75 4.71
C ARG A 58 -0.35 10.30 5.19
N ALA A 59 0.63 9.97 6.02
CA ALA A 59 0.74 8.62 6.59
C ALA A 59 -0.50 8.24 7.43
N ASP A 60 -1.07 9.18 8.18
CA ASP A 60 -2.29 8.95 8.99
C ASP A 60 -3.53 8.74 8.10
N GLN A 61 -3.70 9.54 7.05
CA GLN A 61 -4.78 9.38 6.07
C GLN A 61 -4.75 7.99 5.42
N VAL A 62 -3.56 7.57 4.98
CA VAL A 62 -3.32 6.26 4.38
C VAL A 62 -3.57 5.13 5.40
N MET A 63 -3.17 5.30 6.66
CA MET A 63 -3.49 4.35 7.74
C MET A 63 -5.01 4.27 7.98
N TYR A 64 -5.69 5.40 7.93
CA TYR A 64 -7.14 5.47 8.12
C TYR A 64 -7.86 4.71 7.00
N ALA A 65 -7.39 4.83 5.75
CA ALA A 65 -7.85 4.03 4.63
C ALA A 65 -7.64 2.52 4.87
N ALA A 66 -6.49 2.09 5.41
CA ALA A 66 -6.28 0.70 5.81
C ALA A 66 -7.29 0.22 6.84
N LYS A 67 -7.67 1.08 7.81
CA LYS A 67 -8.67 0.73 8.82
C LYS A 67 -10.07 0.59 8.22
N ARG A 68 -10.45 1.43 7.27
CA ARG A 68 -11.76 1.36 6.58
C ARG A 68 -11.86 0.18 5.62
N THR A 69 -10.76 -0.20 4.97
CA THR A 69 -10.75 -1.23 3.91
C THR A 69 -10.55 -2.66 4.41
N GLY A 70 -10.48 -2.88 5.72
CA GLY A 70 -10.45 -4.20 6.35
C GLY A 70 -9.38 -4.44 7.41
N ARG A 71 -8.65 -3.39 7.83
CA ARG A 71 -7.62 -3.44 8.90
C ARG A 71 -6.50 -4.46 8.59
N ASN A 72 -5.62 -4.66 9.57
CA ASN A 72 -4.54 -5.65 9.57
C ASN A 72 -3.75 -5.70 8.24
N ARG A 73 -3.27 -4.55 7.78
CA ARG A 73 -2.51 -4.40 6.52
C ARG A 73 -1.58 -3.19 6.54
N ALA A 74 -0.55 -3.23 5.71
CA ALA A 74 0.28 -2.08 5.37
C ALA A 74 -0.12 -1.55 3.98
N VAL A 75 -0.34 -0.25 3.85
CA VAL A 75 -0.72 0.41 2.59
C VAL A 75 0.04 1.71 2.41
N CYS A 76 0.30 2.07 1.15
CA CYS A 76 0.95 3.32 0.73
C CYS A 76 0.06 4.20 -0.15
N CYS A 77 -1.15 3.77 -0.48
CA CYS A 77 -2.06 4.51 -1.36
C CYS A 77 -3.49 4.58 -0.80
N GLU A 78 -4.19 5.67 -1.09
CA GLU A 78 -5.52 6.00 -0.56
C GLU A 78 -6.69 5.30 -1.27
N LEU A 79 -6.45 4.37 -2.19
CA LEU A 79 -7.51 3.86 -3.07
C LEU A 79 -8.48 2.87 -2.38
N GLU A 80 -9.78 3.15 -2.48
CA GLU A 80 -10.89 2.22 -2.20
C GLU A 80 -11.02 1.13 -3.28
N LEU A 81 -10.00 0.29 -3.47
CA LEU A 81 -10.06 -0.87 -4.36
C LEU A 81 -9.57 -2.14 -3.65
N PRO A 82 -10.03 -3.34 -4.07
CA PRO A 82 -9.67 -4.59 -3.40
C PRO A 82 -8.18 -4.90 -3.66
N ILE A 83 -7.34 -4.50 -2.71
CA ILE A 83 -5.88 -4.56 -2.82
C ILE A 83 -5.41 -6.02 -2.81
N LYS A 84 -5.29 -6.62 -4.01
CA LYS A 84 -4.38 -7.73 -4.30
C LYS A 84 -3.27 -7.18 -5.18
N CYS A 85 -2.19 -6.66 -4.61
CA CYS A 85 -1.03 -6.20 -5.38
C CYS A 85 0.26 -6.37 -4.56
N TYR A 86 0.74 -7.61 -4.40
CA TYR A 86 2.10 -7.85 -3.89
C TYR A 86 2.87 -8.97 -4.60
N SER A 87 2.42 -9.49 -5.75
CA SER A 87 3.16 -10.60 -6.39
C SER A 87 3.93 -10.25 -7.66
N ALA A 88 3.53 -9.28 -8.49
CA ALA A 88 4.33 -8.79 -9.62
C ALA A 88 3.55 -7.74 -10.40
N ILE A 89 4.03 -6.50 -10.52
CA ILE A 89 3.54 -5.59 -11.57
C ILE A 89 4.75 -4.91 -12.20
N ARG A 90 5.06 -5.32 -13.44
CA ARG A 90 5.73 -4.44 -14.40
C ARG A 90 4.76 -3.30 -14.72
N PHE A 91 5.16 -2.06 -14.50
CA PHE A 91 4.47 -0.93 -15.11
C PHE A 91 5.01 -0.73 -16.55
N CYS A 92 4.08 -0.60 -17.49
CA CYS A 92 4.37 -0.10 -18.84
C CYS A 92 4.33 1.43 -18.76
N GLU A 93 5.46 2.09 -19.00
CA GLU A 93 5.54 3.55 -19.09
C GLU A 93 4.92 4.03 -20.41
N LEU A 94 3.70 4.54 -20.36
CA LEU A 94 3.17 5.42 -21.39
C LEU A 94 2.66 6.71 -20.73
N LYS A 95 3.30 7.82 -21.13
CA LYS A 95 3.18 9.20 -20.65
C LYS A 95 1.89 9.54 -19.88
N GLU A 96 2.09 9.91 -18.61
CA GLU A 96 1.25 10.80 -17.79
C GLU A 96 -0.18 10.39 -17.43
N ARG A 97 -0.58 9.12 -17.58
CA ARG A 97 -1.82 8.62 -16.95
C ARG A 97 -1.63 7.20 -16.39
N ARG A 98 -1.56 7.07 -15.05
CA ARG A 98 -1.62 5.77 -14.34
C ARG A 98 -3.06 5.25 -14.39
N ILE A 99 -3.36 4.40 -15.39
CA ILE A 99 -4.65 3.71 -15.49
C ILE A 99 -4.43 2.23 -15.16
N PRO A 100 -5.22 1.61 -14.25
CA PRO A 100 -5.13 0.19 -13.99
C PRO A 100 -5.69 -0.59 -15.19
N LEU A 101 -4.84 -1.36 -15.88
CA LEU A 101 -5.29 -2.30 -16.91
C LEU A 101 -5.58 -3.65 -16.25
N LEU A 102 -6.86 -4.00 -16.12
CA LEU A 102 -7.30 -5.36 -15.79
C LEU A 102 -6.93 -6.27 -16.97
N ILE A 103 -5.84 -7.03 -16.85
CA ILE A 103 -5.59 -8.17 -17.75
C ILE A 103 -6.31 -9.38 -17.14
N THR A 104 -7.60 -9.49 -17.39
CA THR A 104 -8.29 -10.79 -17.38
C THR A 104 -8.33 -11.26 -18.83
N GLY A 105 -7.48 -12.23 -19.19
CA GLY A 105 -7.55 -12.86 -20.52
C GLY A 105 -8.97 -13.40 -20.76
N THR A 106 -9.59 -13.08 -21.89
CA THR A 106 -9.36 -13.74 -23.18
C THR A 106 -9.29 -12.73 -24.35
N LEU A 107 -8.21 -12.80 -25.17
CA LEU A 107 -8.21 -12.20 -26.51
C LEU A 107 -9.27 -12.90 -27.37
N PRO A 108 -10.17 -12.16 -28.05
CA PRO A 108 -9.81 -11.61 -29.36
C PRO A 108 -10.54 -10.29 -29.68
N MET A 109 -10.09 -9.15 -29.15
CA MET A 109 -10.61 -7.83 -29.58
C MET A 109 -9.51 -6.76 -29.68
N LEU A 110 -8.24 -7.18 -29.72
CA LEU A 110 -7.08 -6.29 -29.78
C LEU A 110 -6.56 -6.07 -31.22
N ARG A 111 -7.45 -6.11 -32.22
CA ARG A 111 -7.08 -5.90 -33.62
C ARG A 111 -7.64 -4.62 -34.26
N LYS A 112 -8.39 -3.79 -33.52
CA LYS A 112 -8.99 -2.57 -34.08
C LYS A 112 -8.53 -1.24 -33.48
N PHE A 113 -7.75 -1.22 -32.40
CA PHE A 113 -7.37 0.04 -31.75
C PHE A 113 -5.95 0.56 -32.08
N CYS A 114 -5.09 -0.24 -32.75
CA CYS A 114 -3.75 0.19 -33.20
C CYS A 114 -3.66 0.37 -34.73
N ARG A 115 -4.61 1.04 -35.37
CA ARG A 115 -4.48 1.41 -36.80
C ARG A 115 -4.69 2.89 -37.10
N PHE A 116 -4.53 3.77 -36.10
CA PHE A 116 -4.61 5.22 -36.33
C PHE A 116 -3.66 6.08 -35.48
N LEU A 117 -2.61 5.50 -34.90
CA LEU A 117 -1.47 6.22 -34.32
C LEU A 117 -0.19 5.44 -34.56
#